data_AF-W7E853-F1
#
_entry.id   AF-W7E853-F1
#
_cell.length_a   1.000
_cell.length_b   1.000
_cell.length_c   1.000
_cell.angle_alpha   90.00
_cell.angle_beta   90.00
_cell.angle_gamma   90.00
#
_symmetry.space_group_name_H-M   'P 1'
#
loop_
_entity.id
_entity.type
_entity.pdbx_description
1 polymer ?
#
loop_
_entity_poly.entity_id
_entity_poly.type
_entity_poly.pdbx_seq_one_letter_code
_entity_poly.pdbx_strand_id
1 'polypeptide(L)'
;MQFGSAVGEACLSFILTNIDDIFVLVTLFAESKSSRNLTPTKIIVGQYIGFTVITGVSLIGFAAAVGLPSEPIGFLGLLPLLLGVWKGLGVLFPKSIDEEEEQESQRIANTKTILKVATITIMNGGDNIGTYIPLFSQVQGAAIAIYVVTYYILLGVLCLITFLIMKQKHIVHVAEKYASFMIPFLYIGLGIYITVTSECFPWTIHEIDGQLFGNPGKIVMGVVTSFTLSFVMAGMVSIPGGNPVDLYDTVNQVGHSTEALTER
;
A
#
# COMPACT_ATOMS: atom_id res chain seq x y z
N MET A 1 -16.62 -24.12 17.81
CA MET A 1 -16.44 -24.06 16.33
C MET A 1 -15.78 -25.35 15.86
N GLN A 2 -16.20 -25.90 14.72
CA GLN A 2 -15.48 -26.99 14.06
C GLN A 2 -14.20 -26.40 13.47
N PHE A 3 -13.03 -26.96 13.80
CA PHE A 3 -11.71 -26.48 13.38
C PHE A 3 -11.63 -26.15 11.88
N GLY A 4 -12.26 -26.97 11.03
CA GLY A 4 -12.30 -26.75 9.58
C GLY A 4 -13.01 -25.46 9.15
N SER A 5 -14.07 -25.02 9.84
CA SER A 5 -14.75 -23.75 9.53
C SER A 5 -13.85 -22.56 9.82
N ALA A 6 -13.16 -22.57 10.97
CA ALA A 6 -12.25 -21.49 11.36
C ALA A 6 -11.07 -21.36 10.40
N VAL A 7 -10.51 -22.48 9.94
CA VAL A 7 -9.46 -22.46 8.91
C VAL A 7 -10.01 -21.96 7.58
N GLY A 8 -11.21 -22.38 7.17
CA GLY A 8 -11.85 -21.92 5.94
C GLY A 8 -12.11 -20.42 5.93
N GLU A 9 -12.67 -19.89 7.02
CA GLU A 9 -12.91 -18.46 7.21
C GLU A 9 -11.59 -17.67 7.22
N ALA A 10 -10.55 -18.16 7.92
CA ALA A 10 -9.22 -17.55 7.92
C ALA A 10 -8.58 -17.56 6.52
N CYS A 11 -8.71 -18.65 5.76
CA CYS A 11 -8.23 -18.69 4.39
C CYS A 11 -8.96 -17.66 3.51
N LEU A 12 -10.29 -17.60 3.63
CA LEU A 12 -11.10 -16.69 2.83
C LEU A 12 -10.80 -15.23 3.15
N SER A 13 -10.79 -14.87 4.44
CA SER A 13 -10.48 -13.51 4.87
C SER A 13 -9.08 -13.10 4.44
N PHE A 14 -8.08 -13.97 4.62
CA PHE A 14 -6.72 -13.70 4.18
C PHE A 14 -6.65 -13.49 2.66
N ILE A 15 -7.26 -14.36 1.86
CA ILE A 15 -7.22 -14.23 0.40
C ILE A 15 -7.85 -12.90 -0.02
N LEU A 16 -9.00 -12.55 0.54
CA LEU A 16 -9.74 -11.33 0.17
C LEU A 16 -8.98 -10.05 0.53
N THR A 17 -8.32 -10.01 1.69
CA THR A 17 -7.59 -8.83 2.17
C THR A 17 -6.12 -8.76 1.74
N ASN A 18 -5.67 -9.65 0.84
CA ASN A 18 -4.27 -9.65 0.39
C ASN A 18 -4.17 -9.76 -1.14
N ILE A 19 -5.25 -9.43 -1.86
CA ILE A 19 -5.25 -9.37 -3.33
C ILE A 19 -4.36 -8.22 -3.81
N ASP A 20 -4.45 -7.08 -3.14
CA ASP A 20 -3.64 -5.89 -3.35
C ASP A 20 -2.16 -6.13 -3.01
N ASP A 21 -1.88 -6.91 -1.97
CA ASP A 21 -0.53 -7.32 -1.57
C ASP A 21 0.21 -8.10 -2.66
N ILE A 22 -0.50 -8.80 -3.56
CA ILE A 22 0.12 -9.43 -4.75
C ILE A 22 0.77 -8.36 -5.63
N PHE A 23 0.08 -7.25 -5.90
CA PHE A 23 0.60 -6.17 -6.73
C PHE A 23 1.78 -5.47 -6.06
N VAL A 24 1.68 -5.23 -4.76
CA VAL A 24 2.77 -4.67 -3.95
C VAL A 24 4.00 -5.58 -4.00
N LEU A 25 3.83 -6.88 -3.76
CA LEU A 25 4.91 -7.87 -3.80
C LEU A 25 5.52 -8.00 -5.20
N VAL A 26 4.71 -8.05 -6.27
CA VAL A 26 5.20 -8.07 -7.66
C VAL A 26 6.09 -6.86 -7.93
N THR A 27 5.66 -5.67 -7.50
CA THR A 27 6.41 -4.43 -7.68
C THR A 27 7.73 -4.47 -6.91
N LEU A 28 7.72 -4.88 -5.65
CA LEU A 28 8.92 -5.00 -4.83
C LEU A 28 9.90 -6.03 -5.38
N PHE A 29 9.40 -7.20 -5.82
CA PHE A 29 10.24 -8.21 -6.44
C PHE A 29 10.77 -7.78 -7.81
N ALA A 30 10.04 -6.97 -8.57
CA ALA A 30 10.55 -6.36 -9.80
C ALA A 30 11.68 -5.36 -9.50
N GLU A 31 11.48 -4.47 -8.52
CA GLU A 31 12.51 -3.52 -8.05
C GLU A 31 13.77 -4.28 -7.58
N SER A 32 13.61 -5.43 -6.92
CA SER A 32 14.75 -6.26 -6.45
C SER A 32 15.63 -6.84 -7.56
N LYS A 33 15.15 -6.86 -8.81
CA LYS A 33 15.95 -7.28 -9.97
C LYS A 33 16.82 -6.15 -10.54
N SER A 34 16.37 -4.91 -10.38
CA SER A 34 17.06 -3.72 -10.90
C SER A 34 17.93 -3.05 -9.82
N SER A 35 17.54 -3.13 -8.55
CA SER A 35 18.25 -2.54 -7.42
C SER A 35 19.18 -3.53 -6.73
N ARG A 36 20.48 -3.17 -6.61
CA ARG A 36 21.47 -3.98 -5.88
C ARG A 36 21.22 -4.05 -4.37
N ASN A 37 20.42 -3.11 -3.83
CA ASN A 37 20.17 -2.98 -2.40
C ASN A 37 18.90 -3.72 -1.94
N LEU A 38 17.91 -3.92 -2.80
CA LEU A 38 16.68 -4.64 -2.46
C LEU A 38 16.80 -6.12 -2.85
N THR A 39 16.74 -7.02 -1.87
CA THR A 39 16.83 -8.47 -2.14
C THR A 39 15.53 -9.18 -1.78
N PRO A 40 15.22 -10.33 -2.42
CA PRO A 40 14.06 -11.17 -2.08
C PRO A 40 13.92 -11.44 -0.58
N THR A 41 15.03 -11.73 0.11
CA THR A 41 15.03 -11.97 1.55
C THR A 41 14.61 -10.74 2.35
N LYS A 42 15.07 -9.54 1.96
CA LYS A 42 14.68 -8.29 2.63
C LYS A 42 13.20 -7.97 2.42
N ILE A 43 12.65 -8.32 1.25
CA ILE A 43 11.21 -8.17 0.96
C ILE A 43 10.41 -9.07 1.90
N ILE A 44 10.76 -10.36 1.98
CA ILE A 44 10.06 -11.31 2.84
C ILE A 44 10.15 -10.86 4.31
N VAL A 45 11.34 -10.50 4.79
CA VAL A 45 11.51 -10.02 6.18
C VAL A 45 10.68 -8.76 6.43
N GLY A 46 10.69 -7.80 5.53
CA GLY A 46 9.89 -6.58 5.65
C GLY A 46 8.38 -6.87 5.67
N GLN A 47 7.92 -7.80 4.83
CA GLN A 47 6.53 -8.25 4.80
C GLN A 47 6.10 -8.90 6.11
N TYR A 48 6.89 -9.83 6.65
CA TYR A 48 6.59 -10.43 7.96
C TYR A 48 6.57 -9.38 9.08
N ILE A 49 7.48 -8.41 9.07
CA ILE A 49 7.49 -7.33 10.07
C ILE A 49 6.22 -6.46 9.94
N GLY A 50 5.91 -6.00 8.72
CA GLY A 50 4.73 -5.16 8.47
C GLY A 50 3.42 -5.88 8.80
N PHE A 51 3.29 -7.13 8.37
CA PHE A 51 2.12 -7.97 8.66
C PHE A 51 1.98 -8.30 10.16
N THR A 52 3.10 -8.41 10.89
CA THR A 52 3.09 -8.53 12.35
C THR A 52 2.50 -7.28 13.01
N VAL A 53 2.88 -6.09 12.53
CA VAL A 53 2.32 -4.83 13.02
C VAL A 53 0.82 -4.76 12.73
N ILE A 54 0.39 -5.07 11.50
CA ILE A 54 -1.03 -5.14 11.12
C ILE A 54 -1.80 -6.07 12.05
N THR A 55 -1.35 -7.31 12.18
CA THR A 55 -2.00 -8.32 13.02
C THR A 55 -2.03 -7.88 14.49
N GLY A 56 -0.94 -7.30 14.99
CA GLY A 56 -0.85 -6.77 16.35
C GLY A 56 -1.85 -5.63 16.60
N VAL A 57 -1.95 -4.67 15.67
CA VAL A 57 -2.93 -3.59 15.73
C VAL A 57 -4.35 -4.15 15.68
N SER A 58 -4.64 -5.15 14.84
CA SER A 58 -5.94 -5.81 14.81
C SER A 58 -6.29 -6.50 16.12
N LEU A 59 -5.33 -7.18 16.76
CA LEU A 59 -5.54 -7.83 18.06
C LEU A 59 -5.78 -6.80 19.18
N ILE A 60 -5.05 -5.69 19.18
CA ILE A 60 -5.26 -4.58 20.13
C ILE A 60 -6.64 -3.94 19.88
N GLY A 61 -7.00 -3.69 18.62
CA GLY A 61 -8.29 -3.13 18.24
C GLY A 61 -9.46 -4.03 18.65
N PHE A 62 -9.32 -5.34 18.47
CA PHE A 62 -10.27 -6.33 18.99
C PHE A 62 -10.37 -6.27 20.52
N ALA A 63 -9.24 -6.28 21.24
CA ALA A 63 -9.24 -6.23 22.70
C ALA A 63 -9.91 -4.96 23.24
N ALA A 64 -9.66 -3.82 22.58
CA ALA A 64 -10.36 -2.57 22.88
C ALA A 64 -11.86 -2.66 22.60
N ALA A 65 -12.27 -3.28 21.48
CA ALA A 65 -13.67 -3.44 21.12
C ALA A 65 -14.44 -4.34 22.11
N VAL A 66 -13.82 -5.40 22.64
CA VAL A 66 -14.43 -6.28 23.65
C VAL A 66 -14.47 -5.63 25.04
N GLY A 67 -13.50 -4.78 25.36
CA GLY A 67 -13.42 -4.07 26.65
C GLY A 67 -14.38 -2.88 26.78
N LEU A 68 -14.99 -2.42 25.68
CA LEU A 68 -15.93 -1.31 25.68
C LEU A 68 -17.38 -1.81 25.89
N PRO A 69 -18.17 -1.19 26.79
CA PRO A 69 -19.60 -1.46 26.92
C PRO A 69 -20.33 -1.29 25.57
N SER A 70 -21.38 -2.07 25.35
CA SER A 70 -22.09 -2.23 24.07
C SER A 70 -22.93 -1.03 23.59
N GLU A 71 -22.41 0.20 23.69
CA GLU A 71 -23.10 1.44 23.29
C GLU A 71 -22.16 2.40 22.52
N PRO A 72 -22.74 3.27 21.68
CA PRO A 72 -22.75 3.15 20.23
C PRO A 72 -21.39 3.40 19.55
N ILE A 73 -21.27 2.74 18.40
CA ILE A 73 -20.21 2.65 17.37
C ILE A 73 -19.56 4.00 16.93
N GLY A 74 -20.02 5.14 17.44
CA GLY A 74 -19.48 6.47 17.14
C GLY A 74 -18.03 6.71 17.60
N PHE A 75 -17.56 6.00 18.64
CA PHE A 75 -16.18 6.12 19.11
C PHE A 75 -15.14 5.50 18.15
N LEU A 76 -15.55 4.70 17.17
CA LEU A 76 -14.65 4.27 16.10
C LEU A 76 -14.21 5.43 15.20
N GLY A 77 -14.99 6.53 15.13
CA GLY A 77 -14.61 7.76 14.42
C GLY A 77 -13.46 8.54 15.09
N LEU A 78 -13.17 8.28 16.36
CA LEU A 78 -11.99 8.83 17.04
C LEU A 78 -10.69 8.17 16.57
N LEU A 79 -10.73 6.94 16.06
CA LEU A 79 -9.54 6.25 15.57
C LEU A 79 -8.99 6.92 14.28
N PRO A 80 -9.80 7.22 13.24
CA PRO A 80 -9.40 8.08 12.13
C PRO A 80 -8.94 9.47 12.57
N LEU A 81 -9.58 10.06 13.58
CA LEU A 81 -9.24 11.40 14.06
C LEU A 81 -7.87 11.42 14.76
N LEU A 82 -7.57 10.41 15.59
CA LEU A 82 -6.26 10.19 16.19
C LEU A 82 -5.17 9.92 15.14
N LEU A 83 -5.47 9.13 14.11
CA LEU A 83 -4.54 8.87 13.00
C LEU A 83 -4.28 10.14 12.17
N GLY A 84 -5.31 10.96 11.93
CA GLY A 84 -5.19 12.27 11.28
C GLY A 84 -4.34 13.25 12.08
N VAL A 85 -4.54 13.30 13.41
CA VAL A 85 -3.73 14.13 14.32
C VAL A 85 -2.29 13.65 14.38
N TRP A 86 -2.05 12.33 14.45
CA TRP A 86 -0.69 11.78 14.43
C TRP A 86 0.04 12.10 13.12
N LYS A 87 -0.65 11.95 11.98
CA LYS A 87 -0.10 12.31 10.67
C LYS A 87 0.15 13.82 10.56
N GLY A 88 -0.76 14.65 11.11
CA GLY A 88 -0.59 16.11 11.17
C GLY A 88 0.58 16.55 12.08
N LEU A 89 0.79 15.85 13.20
CA LEU A 89 1.96 16.05 14.05
C LEU A 89 3.26 15.64 13.33
N GLY A 90 3.23 14.59 12.50
CA GLY A 90 4.36 14.21 11.66
C GLY A 90 4.71 15.23 10.57
N VAL A 91 3.76 16.10 10.18
CA VAL A 91 3.99 17.24 9.27
C VAL A 91 4.53 18.47 10.03
N LEU A 92 4.14 18.65 11.29
CA LEU A 92 4.62 19.72 12.18
C LEU A 92 6.00 19.44 12.79
N PHE A 93 6.38 18.17 12.91
CA PHE A 93 7.73 17.71 13.21
C PHE A 93 8.34 17.08 11.96
N PRO A 94 8.78 17.87 10.97
CA PRO A 94 9.61 17.33 9.91
C PRO A 94 10.82 16.73 10.60
N LYS A 95 10.96 15.41 10.49
CA LYS A 95 12.21 14.75 10.83
C LYS A 95 13.22 15.25 9.80
N SER A 96 13.92 16.32 10.14
CA SER A 96 15.15 16.73 9.50
C SER A 96 16.15 15.59 9.72
N ILE A 97 16.10 14.61 8.83
CA ILE A 97 17.28 13.81 8.56
C ILE A 97 18.07 14.70 7.62
N ASP A 98 18.87 15.57 8.24
CA ASP A 98 19.92 16.29 7.55
C ASP A 98 20.76 15.26 6.78
N GLU A 99 21.01 15.62 5.53
CA GLU A 99 21.94 14.96 4.62
C GLU A 99 23.34 15.04 5.23
N GLU A 100 23.72 14.02 5.99
CA GLU A 100 25.12 13.69 6.19
C GLU A 100 25.42 12.44 5.36
N GLU A 101 25.92 12.68 4.15
CA GLU A 101 26.59 11.69 3.30
C GLU A 101 27.90 11.23 3.97
N GLU A 102 27.80 10.49 5.07
CA GLU A 102 28.90 9.67 5.57
C GLU A 102 28.65 8.22 5.22
N GLN A 103 29.70 7.54 4.75
CA GLN A 103 29.69 6.16 4.26
C GLN A 103 28.71 5.26 5.01
N GLU A 104 27.53 5.07 4.42
CA GLU A 104 26.45 4.33 5.06
C GLU A 104 26.88 2.88 5.24
N SER A 105 27.01 2.43 6.50
CA SER A 105 27.30 1.03 6.80
C SER A 105 26.24 0.15 6.13
N GLN A 106 26.66 -0.94 5.47
CA GLN A 106 25.75 -1.88 4.81
C GLN A 106 24.60 -2.35 5.71
N ARG A 107 24.79 -2.39 7.04
CA ARG A 107 23.74 -2.70 8.02
C ARG A 107 22.62 -1.65 8.07
N ILE A 108 22.96 -0.37 8.00
CA ILE A 108 22.00 0.73 8.03
C ILE A 108 21.19 0.73 6.72
N ALA A 109 21.85 0.61 5.57
CA ALA A 109 21.19 0.50 4.27
C ALA A 109 20.25 -0.71 4.19
N ASN A 110 20.65 -1.86 4.73
CA ASN A 110 19.81 -3.06 4.81
C ASN A 110 18.57 -2.83 5.69
N THR A 111 18.74 -2.19 6.85
CA THR A 111 17.65 -1.90 7.77
C THR A 111 16.66 -0.91 7.18
N LYS A 112 17.15 0.16 6.52
CA LYS A 112 16.30 1.12 5.79
C LYS A 112 15.47 0.43 4.70
N THR A 113 16.07 -0.51 3.97
CA THR A 113 15.37 -1.26 2.92
C THR A 113 14.27 -2.16 3.49
N ILE A 114 14.55 -2.89 4.58
CA ILE A 114 13.55 -3.73 5.25
C ILE A 114 12.42 -2.86 5.82
N LEU A 115 12.78 -1.72 6.42
CA LEU A 115 11.82 -0.78 6.98
C LEU A 115 10.96 -0.12 5.88
N LYS A 116 11.52 0.16 4.70
CA LYS A 116 10.77 0.62 3.52
C LYS A 116 9.68 -0.41 3.18
N VAL A 117 10.05 -1.69 3.05
CA VAL A 117 9.08 -2.75 2.74
C VAL A 117 8.02 -2.88 3.84
N ALA A 118 8.43 -2.94 5.10
CA ALA A 118 7.50 -3.02 6.23
C ALA A 118 6.53 -1.83 6.27
N THR A 119 7.02 -0.63 6.01
CA THR A 119 6.19 0.59 5.93
C THR A 119 5.18 0.48 4.80
N ILE A 120 5.59 0.03 3.60
CA ILE A 120 4.67 -0.17 2.48
C ILE A 120 3.59 -1.20 2.83
N THR A 121 3.97 -2.34 3.44
CA THR A 121 3.03 -3.35 3.91
C THR A 121 2.02 -2.76 4.90
N ILE A 122 2.48 -2.01 5.91
CA ILE A 122 1.59 -1.38 6.91
C ILE A 122 0.64 -0.38 6.26
N MET A 123 1.12 0.42 5.31
CA MET A 123 0.30 1.39 4.58
C MET A 123 -0.75 0.70 3.70
N ASN A 124 -0.44 -0.50 3.18
CA ASN A 124 -1.36 -1.27 2.35
C ASN A 124 -2.41 -2.00 3.20
N GLY A 125 -2.04 -2.55 4.36
CA GLY A 125 -2.90 -3.41 5.16
C GLY A 125 -3.99 -2.74 5.97
N GLY A 126 -4.53 -1.61 5.49
CA GLY A 126 -5.69 -0.96 6.09
C GLY A 126 -6.96 -1.82 5.99
N ASP A 127 -7.14 -2.55 4.89
CA ASP A 127 -8.23 -3.50 4.68
C ASP A 127 -8.07 -4.76 5.55
N ASN A 128 -6.83 -5.23 5.78
CA ASN A 128 -6.53 -6.25 6.77
C ASN A 128 -6.98 -5.79 8.17
N ILE A 129 -6.59 -4.58 8.60
CA ILE A 129 -6.99 -4.06 9.91
C ILE A 129 -8.52 -3.96 10.01
N GLY A 130 -9.15 -3.35 9.00
CA GLY A 130 -10.61 -3.16 8.94
C GLY A 130 -11.41 -4.46 8.95
N THR A 131 -10.85 -5.55 8.40
CA THR A 131 -11.49 -6.87 8.35
C THR A 131 -11.17 -7.72 9.58
N TYR A 132 -9.91 -7.72 10.04
CA TYR A 132 -9.46 -8.62 11.10
C TYR A 132 -10.00 -8.22 12.47
N ILE A 133 -10.15 -6.92 12.78
CA ILE A 133 -10.75 -6.47 14.04
C ILE A 133 -12.16 -7.05 14.27
N PRO A 134 -13.14 -6.84 13.36
CA PRO A 134 -14.49 -7.38 13.53
C PRO A 134 -14.53 -8.91 13.39
N LEU A 135 -13.58 -9.52 12.69
CA LEU A 135 -13.50 -10.97 12.58
C LEU A 135 -13.02 -11.61 13.89
N PHE A 136 -11.99 -11.04 14.51
CA PHE A 136 -11.50 -11.48 15.81
C PHE A 136 -12.53 -11.27 16.93
N SER A 137 -13.40 -10.26 16.83
CA SER A 137 -14.47 -10.04 17.81
C SER A 137 -15.60 -11.07 17.77
N GLN A 138 -15.73 -11.79 16.65
CA GLN A 138 -16.77 -12.81 16.47
C GLN A 138 -16.34 -14.22 16.91
N VAL A 139 -15.06 -14.43 17.20
CA VAL A 139 -14.49 -15.74 17.50
C VAL A 139 -13.88 -15.81 18.90
N GLN A 140 -13.88 -17.00 19.51
CA GLN A 140 -13.43 -17.19 20.88
C GLN A 140 -11.98 -17.68 20.94
N GLY A 141 -11.13 -16.99 21.71
CA GLY A 141 -9.83 -17.43 22.22
C GLY A 141 -9.01 -18.33 21.29
N ALA A 142 -9.13 -19.65 21.44
CA ALA A 142 -8.40 -20.65 20.66
C ALA A 142 -8.59 -20.51 19.14
N ALA A 143 -9.74 -19.98 18.68
CA ALA A 143 -9.95 -19.69 17.27
C ALA A 143 -9.03 -18.56 16.77
N ILE A 144 -8.80 -17.51 17.55
CA ILE A 144 -7.90 -16.40 17.18
C ILE A 144 -6.50 -16.93 16.88
N ALA A 145 -6.00 -17.87 17.68
CA ALA A 145 -4.71 -18.51 17.43
C ALA A 145 -4.68 -19.27 16.09
N ILE A 146 -5.77 -19.97 15.74
CA ILE A 146 -5.90 -20.65 14.43
C ILE A 146 -5.83 -19.63 13.30
N TYR A 147 -6.57 -18.52 13.40
CA TYR A 147 -6.54 -17.45 12.41
C TYR A 147 -5.13 -16.89 12.22
N VAL A 148 -4.48 -16.50 13.31
CA VAL A 148 -3.12 -15.92 13.27
C VAL A 148 -2.12 -16.90 12.65
N VAL A 149 -2.12 -18.17 13.08
CA VAL A 149 -1.22 -19.18 12.51
C VAL A 149 -1.50 -19.39 11.02
N THR A 150 -2.76 -19.52 10.63
CA THR A 150 -3.16 -19.65 9.21
C THR A 150 -2.69 -18.45 8.39
N TYR A 151 -2.85 -17.22 8.90
CA TYR A 151 -2.40 -16.00 8.21
C TYR A 151 -0.90 -16.00 7.95
N TYR A 152 -0.07 -16.38 8.93
CA TYR A 152 1.39 -16.41 8.73
C TYR A 152 1.84 -17.52 7.77
N ILE A 153 1.12 -18.66 7.74
CA ILE A 153 1.36 -19.72 6.75
C ILE A 153 1.02 -19.20 5.35
N LEU A 154 -0.16 -18.59 5.20
CA LEU A 154 -0.62 -18.06 3.91
C LEU A 154 0.22 -16.88 3.43
N LEU A 155 0.73 -16.02 4.33
CA LEU A 155 1.70 -14.98 3.99
C LEU A 155 2.97 -15.57 3.39
N GLY A 156 3.47 -16.66 3.96
CA GLY A 156 4.62 -17.39 3.41
C GLY A 156 4.32 -17.97 2.03
N VAL A 157 3.13 -18.56 1.85
CA VAL A 157 2.67 -19.07 0.55
C VAL A 157 2.53 -17.93 -0.47
N LEU A 158 1.99 -16.78 -0.08
CA LEU A 158 1.83 -15.60 -0.92
C LEU A 158 3.19 -15.08 -1.39
N CYS A 159 4.14 -14.91 -0.46
CA CYS A 159 5.50 -14.51 -0.78
C CYS A 159 6.15 -15.50 -1.76
N LEU A 160 5.95 -16.81 -1.57
CA LEU A 160 6.48 -17.85 -2.43
C LEU A 160 5.85 -17.80 -3.83
N ILE A 161 4.52 -17.71 -3.92
CA ILE A 161 3.80 -17.63 -5.20
C ILE A 161 4.30 -16.42 -5.98
N THR A 162 4.36 -15.25 -5.36
CA THR A 162 4.80 -14.03 -6.04
C THR A 162 6.27 -14.11 -6.46
N PHE A 163 7.13 -14.69 -5.61
CA PHE A 163 8.52 -14.95 -5.99
C PHE A 163 8.64 -15.89 -7.21
N LEU A 164 7.83 -16.94 -7.27
CA LEU A 164 7.80 -17.88 -8.40
C LEU A 164 7.29 -17.22 -9.69
N ILE A 165 6.24 -16.40 -9.59
CA ILE A 165 5.73 -15.58 -10.70
C ILE A 165 6.86 -14.70 -11.24
N MET A 166 7.61 -14.05 -10.34
CA MET A 166 8.69 -13.15 -10.72
C MET A 166 9.94 -13.86 -11.22
N LYS A 167 10.10 -15.17 -11.05
CA LYS A 167 11.15 -15.93 -11.74
C LYS A 167 10.91 -16.06 -13.25
N GLN A 168 9.67 -15.98 -13.71
CA GLN A 168 9.35 -16.09 -15.13
C GLN A 168 9.62 -14.79 -15.88
N LYS A 169 10.61 -14.80 -16.79
CA LYS A 169 11.02 -13.61 -17.58
C LYS A 169 9.87 -13.00 -18.39
N HIS A 170 8.96 -13.82 -18.91
CA HIS A 170 7.80 -13.37 -19.69
C HIS A 170 6.82 -12.55 -18.83
N ILE A 171 6.55 -12.98 -17.60
CA ILE A 171 5.60 -12.29 -16.71
C ILE A 171 6.19 -10.95 -16.24
N VAL A 172 7.50 -10.91 -15.94
CA VAL A 172 8.16 -9.66 -15.53
C VAL A 172 8.13 -8.61 -16.63
N HIS A 173 8.38 -8.98 -17.89
CA HIS A 173 8.37 -8.02 -18.98
C HIS A 173 6.97 -7.44 -19.26
N VAL A 174 5.92 -8.27 -19.09
CA VAL A 174 4.53 -7.82 -19.16
C VAL A 174 4.19 -6.94 -17.96
N ALA A 175 4.57 -7.35 -16.75
CA ALA A 175 4.33 -6.56 -15.54
C ALA A 175 5.02 -5.19 -15.63
N GLU A 176 6.28 -5.11 -16.04
CA GLU A 176 7.00 -3.82 -16.21
C GLU A 176 6.35 -2.91 -17.25
N LYS A 177 5.90 -3.48 -18.37
CA LYS A 177 5.28 -2.72 -19.47
C LYS A 177 3.89 -2.17 -19.11
N TYR A 178 3.11 -2.92 -18.35
CA TYR A 178 1.71 -2.59 -18.09
C TYR A 178 1.47 -2.05 -16.67
N ALA A 179 2.32 -2.35 -15.68
CA ALA A 179 2.09 -1.92 -14.30
C ALA A 179 2.20 -0.40 -14.13
N SER A 180 3.18 0.27 -14.78
CA SER A 180 3.32 1.73 -14.69
C SER A 180 2.08 2.46 -15.22
N PHE A 181 1.41 1.89 -16.21
CA PHE A 181 0.17 2.41 -16.75
C PHE A 181 -1.03 1.97 -15.89
N MET A 182 -1.17 0.68 -15.56
CA MET A 182 -2.34 0.12 -14.88
C MET A 182 -2.49 0.56 -13.42
N ILE A 183 -1.39 0.71 -12.68
CA ILE A 183 -1.40 1.05 -11.26
C ILE A 183 -2.14 2.37 -10.98
N PRO A 184 -1.83 3.50 -11.64
CA PRO A 184 -2.55 4.74 -11.37
C PRO A 184 -4.03 4.68 -11.79
N PHE A 185 -4.39 3.94 -12.85
CA PHE A 185 -5.80 3.72 -13.20
C PHE A 185 -6.54 2.87 -12.15
N LEU A 186 -5.89 1.85 -11.59
CA LEU A 186 -6.45 1.05 -10.49
C LEU A 186 -6.70 1.91 -9.25
N TYR A 187 -5.74 2.76 -8.85
CA TYR A 187 -5.91 3.66 -7.70
C TYR A 187 -6.99 4.72 -7.93
N ILE A 188 -7.13 5.27 -9.14
CA ILE A 188 -8.22 6.18 -9.48
C ILE A 188 -9.57 5.47 -9.42
N GLY A 189 -9.67 4.28 -10.03
CA GLY A 189 -10.89 3.48 -9.99
C GLY A 189 -11.30 3.13 -8.57
N LEU A 190 -10.35 2.71 -7.73
CA LEU A 190 -10.56 2.42 -6.31
C LEU A 190 -10.97 3.68 -5.54
N GLY A 191 -10.32 4.82 -5.78
CA GLY A 191 -10.66 6.10 -5.15
C GLY A 191 -12.08 6.58 -5.50
N ILE A 192 -12.48 6.47 -6.77
CA ILE A 192 -13.85 6.77 -7.21
C ILE A 192 -14.83 5.81 -6.53
N TYR A 193 -14.54 4.49 -6.56
CA TYR A 193 -15.40 3.47 -5.97
C TYR A 193 -15.65 3.73 -4.47
N ILE A 194 -14.58 3.95 -3.69
CA ILE A 194 -14.68 4.27 -2.26
C ILE A 194 -15.49 5.55 -2.06
N THR A 195 -15.22 6.60 -2.84
CA THR A 195 -15.93 7.88 -2.71
C THR A 195 -17.43 7.71 -2.95
N VAL A 196 -17.81 6.99 -4.01
CA VAL A 196 -19.22 6.79 -4.39
C VAL A 196 -19.94 5.82 -3.46
N THR A 197 -19.27 4.76 -3.00
CA THR A 197 -19.84 3.75 -2.10
C THR A 197 -19.87 4.21 -0.64
N SER A 198 -19.03 5.17 -0.25
CA SER A 198 -19.03 5.71 1.12
C SER A 198 -20.21 6.67 1.37
N GLU A 199 -20.72 6.69 2.61
CA GLU A 199 -21.69 7.69 3.06
C GLU A 199 -21.12 9.12 3.15
N CYS A 200 -19.81 9.27 2.96
CA CYS A 200 -19.13 10.56 2.95
C CYS A 200 -19.68 11.49 1.85
N PHE A 201 -20.01 10.93 0.68
CA PHE A 201 -20.48 11.72 -0.46
C PHE A 201 -21.91 12.26 -0.25
N PRO A 202 -22.91 11.43 0.15
CA PRO A 202 -24.22 11.93 0.56
C PRO A 202 -24.18 12.89 1.76
N TRP A 203 -23.36 12.60 2.78
CA TRP A 203 -23.24 13.44 3.96
C TRP A 203 -22.73 14.84 3.63
N THR A 204 -21.70 14.95 2.78
CA THR A 204 -21.13 16.25 2.38
C THR A 204 -22.13 17.09 1.58
N ILE A 205 -22.92 16.46 0.71
CA ILE A 205 -23.99 17.15 -0.04
C ILE A 205 -25.01 17.73 0.93
N HIS A 206 -25.45 16.94 1.91
CA HIS A 206 -26.44 17.38 2.90
C HIS A 206 -25.91 18.55 3.75
N GLU A 207 -24.64 18.52 4.15
CA GLU A 207 -24.03 19.59 4.94
C GLU A 207 -23.90 20.89 4.14
N ILE A 208 -23.49 20.81 2.87
CA ILE A 208 -23.40 21.97 1.97
C ILE A 208 -24.79 22.55 1.68
N ASP A 209 -25.79 21.68 1.46
CA ASP A 209 -27.19 22.08 1.25
C ASP A 209 -27.78 22.76 2.49
N GLY A 210 -27.34 22.38 3.69
CA GLY A 210 -27.77 23.00 4.95
C GLY A 210 -27.17 24.38 5.21
N GLN A 211 -26.02 24.71 4.63
CA GLN A 211 -25.31 25.97 4.86
C GLN A 211 -25.55 27.03 3.77
N LEU A 212 -26.05 26.62 2.60
CA LEU A 212 -26.24 27.49 1.43
C LEU A 212 -27.67 27.43 0.89
N PHE A 213 -28.24 28.59 0.56
CA PHE A 213 -29.55 28.65 -0.09
C PHE A 213 -29.52 27.98 -1.47
N GLY A 214 -30.46 27.06 -1.72
CA GLY A 214 -30.72 26.49 -3.05
C GLY A 214 -30.19 25.07 -3.32
N ASN A 215 -29.84 24.31 -2.28
CA ASN A 215 -29.34 22.94 -2.38
C ASN A 215 -28.19 22.74 -3.42
N PRO A 216 -27.11 23.53 -3.35
CA PRO A 216 -26.03 23.48 -4.35
C PRO A 216 -25.07 22.29 -4.19
N GLY A 217 -25.16 21.51 -3.11
CA GLY A 217 -24.22 20.47 -2.71
C GLY A 217 -23.95 19.43 -3.79
N LYS A 218 -24.97 19.00 -4.53
CA LYS A 218 -24.79 18.08 -5.68
C LYS A 218 -23.93 18.70 -6.78
N ILE A 219 -24.11 19.99 -7.07
CA ILE A 219 -23.38 20.71 -8.11
C ILE A 219 -21.94 20.95 -7.65
N VAL A 220 -21.76 21.42 -6.42
CA VAL A 220 -20.44 21.70 -5.84
C VAL A 220 -19.60 20.41 -5.80
N MET A 221 -20.16 19.32 -5.26
CA MET A 221 -19.45 18.03 -5.21
C MET A 221 -19.17 17.47 -6.60
N GLY A 222 -20.10 17.61 -7.55
CA GLY A 222 -19.89 17.21 -8.95
C GLY A 222 -18.76 17.98 -9.63
N VAL A 223 -18.66 19.30 -9.40
CA VAL A 223 -17.59 20.14 -9.95
C VAL A 223 -16.24 19.81 -9.31
N VAL A 224 -16.18 19.67 -7.98
CA VAL A 224 -14.93 19.34 -7.26
C VAL A 224 -14.40 17.96 -7.69
N THR A 225 -15.26 16.95 -7.74
CA THR A 225 -14.85 15.60 -8.21
C THR A 225 -14.42 15.59 -9.67
N SER A 226 -15.14 16.29 -10.56
CA SER A 226 -14.77 16.36 -11.97
C SER A 226 -13.44 17.11 -12.18
N PHE A 227 -13.21 18.18 -11.41
CA PHE A 227 -11.98 18.95 -11.49
C PHE A 227 -10.77 18.17 -10.95
N THR A 228 -10.92 17.50 -9.81
CA THR A 228 -9.88 16.63 -9.23
C THR A 228 -9.53 15.47 -10.17
N LEU A 229 -10.53 14.79 -10.75
CA LEU A 229 -10.31 13.74 -11.75
C LEU A 229 -9.58 14.27 -13.00
N SER A 230 -10.01 15.42 -13.52
CA SER A 230 -9.39 16.03 -14.71
C SER A 230 -7.94 16.45 -14.45
N PHE A 231 -7.66 17.01 -13.27
CA PHE A 231 -6.31 17.39 -12.85
C PHE A 231 -5.39 16.18 -12.70
N VAL A 232 -5.88 15.10 -12.08
CA VAL A 232 -5.12 13.84 -11.94
C VAL A 232 -4.85 13.22 -13.31
N MET A 233 -5.85 13.16 -14.19
CA MET A 233 -5.69 12.64 -15.56
C MET A 233 -4.72 13.47 -16.39
N ALA A 234 -4.77 14.81 -16.29
CA ALA A 234 -3.85 15.71 -16.98
C ALA A 234 -2.41 15.54 -16.45
N GLY A 235 -2.25 15.33 -15.14
CA GLY A 235 -0.98 14.99 -14.52
C GLY A 235 -0.40 13.69 -15.07
N MET A 236 -1.22 12.63 -15.21
CA MET A 236 -0.80 11.34 -15.75
C MET A 236 -0.39 11.40 -17.23
N VAL A 237 -1.10 12.17 -18.05
CA VAL A 237 -0.76 12.36 -19.47
C VAL A 237 0.50 13.22 -19.64
N SER A 238 0.80 14.08 -18.67
CA SER A 238 1.99 14.94 -18.68
C SER A 238 3.26 14.27 -18.15
N ILE A 239 3.19 13.05 -17.59
CA ILE A 239 4.39 12.28 -17.26
C ILE A 239 5.02 11.87 -18.60
N PRO A 240 6.16 12.45 -19.00
CA PRO A 240 6.82 12.04 -20.23
C PRO A 240 7.20 10.58 -20.06
N GLY A 241 6.84 9.75 -21.03
CA GLY A 241 7.28 8.36 -21.07
C GLY A 241 8.81 8.33 -21.01
N GLY A 242 9.35 8.02 -19.83
CA GLY A 242 10.75 7.71 -19.66
C GLY A 242 11.02 6.40 -20.39
N ASN A 243 11.49 6.51 -21.63
CA ASN A 243 12.16 5.40 -22.30
C ASN A 243 13.37 5.00 -21.43
N PRO A 244 13.45 3.78 -20.87
CA PRO A 244 14.53 3.45 -19.94
C PRO A 244 15.89 3.13 -20.59
N VAL A 245 16.15 3.54 -21.85
CA VAL A 245 17.28 2.97 -22.62
C VAL A 245 18.25 3.97 -23.24
N ASP A 246 17.91 5.23 -23.57
CA ASP A 246 18.74 5.97 -24.53
C ASP A 246 19.66 7.09 -24.03
N LEU A 247 19.66 7.49 -22.74
CA LEU A 247 20.48 8.65 -22.33
C LEU A 247 21.88 8.30 -21.79
N TYR A 248 22.11 7.06 -21.35
CA TYR A 248 23.44 6.63 -20.87
C TYR A 248 24.32 6.06 -21.99
N ASP A 249 23.71 5.43 -23.01
CA ASP A 249 24.45 4.83 -24.14
C ASP A 249 24.78 5.85 -25.24
N THR A 250 23.91 6.86 -25.48
CA THR A 250 24.16 7.87 -26.51
C THR A 250 25.28 8.85 -26.13
N VAL A 251 25.45 9.16 -24.84
CA VAL A 251 26.54 10.03 -24.37
C VAL A 251 27.89 9.30 -24.36
N ASN A 252 27.91 8.00 -24.07
CA ASN A 252 29.14 7.20 -24.06
C ASN A 252 29.60 6.74 -25.45
N GLN A 253 28.69 6.51 -26.41
CA GLN A 253 29.10 6.15 -27.79
C GLN A 253 29.63 7.33 -28.61
N VAL A 254 29.15 8.55 -28.34
CA VAL A 254 29.63 9.75 -29.05
C VAL A 254 30.96 10.24 -28.47
N GLY A 255 31.21 10.05 -27.16
CA GLY A 255 32.48 10.41 -26.51
C GLY A 255 33.66 9.51 -26.90
N HIS A 256 33.44 8.20 -27.08
CA HIS A 256 34.52 7.26 -27.41
C HIS A 256 34.86 7.15 -28.90
N SER A 257 34.00 7.63 -29.80
CA SER A 257 34.25 7.56 -31.26
C SER A 257 35.10 8.74 -31.78
N THR A 258 35.18 9.85 -31.04
CA THR A 258 36.00 11.01 -31.40
C THR A 258 37.45 10.92 -30.92
N GLU A 259 37.72 10.23 -29.81
CA GLU A 259 39.10 10.03 -29.31
C GLU A 259 39.87 8.96 -30.10
N ALA A 260 39.19 7.98 -30.69
CA ALA A 260 39.84 6.90 -31.46
C ALA A 260 40.28 7.29 -32.89
N LEU A 261 39.88 8.48 -33.37
CA LEU A 261 40.24 8.98 -34.72
C LEU A 261 41.27 10.11 -34.70
N THR A 262 41.77 10.51 -33.52
CA THR A 262 42.85 11.51 -33.39
C THR A 262 44.21 10.94 -33.01
N GLU A 263 44.31 9.63 -32.73
CA GLU A 263 45.56 8.93 -32.35
C GLU A 263 46.04 7.86 -33.36
N ARG A 264 45.64 7.93 -34.65
CA ARG A 264 46.30 7.14 -35.71
C ARG A 264 46.58 7.93 -36.97
#